data_AF-A0A7K2N2Y0-F1
#
_entry.id   AF-A0A7K2N2Y0-F1
#
_cell.length_a   1.000
_cell.length_b   1.000
_cell.length_c   1.000
_cell.angle_alpha   90.00
_cell.angle_beta   90.00
_cell.angle_gamma   90.00
#
_symmetry.space_group_name_H-M   'P 1'
#
loop_
_entity.id
_entity.type
_entity.pdbx_description
1 polymer ?
#
loop_
_entity_poly.entity_id
_entity_poly.type
_entity_poly.pdbx_seq_one_letter_code
_entity_poly.pdbx_strand_id
1 'polypeptide(L)'
;MTRLSLTHVHGDRVTVSHGAAGTELFSYVYRPEADWEAPKPYLHPVRTLSGALVTDYRPNDHRWHKGLQLTASHLSGQNLWGGNTYVHGEGYRALPERVGSMAHVAFGEVGVEGGRAVITEKLTWHPHGGELWAEEERRIEAGDADPDTGSWTLTWTSAVTNRRAEPLRFGSPTTHGRPAAGYTGLFWRGPRAFRGGRVFTAEPAESAESATSSAS
;
A
#
# COMPACT_ATOMS: atom_id res chain seq x y z
N MET A 1 5.74 9.79 -29.58
CA MET A 1 5.41 8.87 -28.46
C MET A 1 5.97 9.46 -27.18
N THR A 2 5.10 9.92 -26.29
CA THR A 2 5.52 10.32 -24.94
C THR A 2 5.87 9.09 -24.14
N ARG A 3 7.07 9.09 -23.54
CA ARG A 3 7.65 7.93 -22.86
C ARG A 3 7.45 8.06 -21.36
N LEU A 4 7.33 6.92 -20.67
CA LEU A 4 7.55 6.89 -19.24
C LEU A 4 9.02 7.19 -18.92
N SER A 5 9.27 7.80 -17.77
CA SER A 5 10.60 7.99 -17.20
C SER A 5 10.57 7.65 -15.71
N LEU A 6 11.74 7.37 -15.15
CA LEU A 6 11.89 7.00 -13.75
C LEU A 6 13.07 7.74 -13.13
N THR A 7 12.90 8.23 -11.91
CA THR A 7 13.97 8.78 -11.07
C THR A 7 14.07 7.98 -9.77
N HIS A 8 15.27 7.52 -9.41
CA HIS A 8 15.51 6.80 -8.17
C HIS A 8 16.37 7.64 -7.22
N VAL A 9 15.78 8.05 -6.10
CA VAL A 9 16.52 8.60 -4.96
C VAL A 9 16.84 7.45 -4.02
N HIS A 10 18.09 6.99 -4.02
CA HIS A 10 18.55 5.87 -3.21
C HIS A 10 18.37 6.15 -1.71
N GLY A 11 17.86 5.17 -0.97
CA GLY A 11 17.42 5.30 0.42
C GLY A 11 16.08 6.02 0.64
N ASP A 12 15.42 6.54 -0.41
CA ASP A 12 14.18 7.31 -0.27
C ASP A 12 12.99 6.78 -1.09
N ARG A 13 13.03 7.01 -2.41
CA ARG A 13 11.88 6.75 -3.29
C ARG A 13 12.27 6.50 -4.74
N VAL A 14 11.34 5.91 -5.48
CA VAL A 14 11.36 5.78 -6.94
C VAL A 14 10.15 6.51 -7.51
N THR A 15 10.35 7.47 -8.41
CA THR A 15 9.28 8.28 -9.00
C THR A 15 9.13 7.95 -10.48
N VAL A 16 7.93 7.61 -10.93
CA VAL A 16 7.58 7.36 -12.34
C VAL A 16 6.81 8.55 -12.89
N SER A 17 7.21 9.03 -14.06
CA SER A 17 6.60 10.19 -14.74
C SER A 17 6.24 9.88 -16.19
N HIS A 18 5.36 10.67 -16.77
CA HIS A 18 4.90 10.55 -18.15
C HIS A 18 4.92 11.90 -18.88
N GLY A 19 5.27 11.86 -20.16
CA GLY A 19 5.14 13.00 -21.07
C GLY A 19 6.30 13.99 -20.99
N ALA A 20 6.36 14.90 -21.97
CA ALA A 20 7.44 15.89 -22.06
C ALA A 20 7.42 16.90 -20.89
N ALA A 21 6.23 17.16 -20.33
CA ALA A 21 6.06 17.99 -19.15
C ALA A 21 6.48 17.28 -17.84
N GLY A 22 6.76 15.98 -17.88
CA GLY A 22 7.18 15.20 -16.71
C GLY A 22 6.09 15.07 -15.65
N THR A 23 4.84 14.81 -16.05
CA THR A 23 3.75 14.57 -15.09
C THR A 23 4.11 13.35 -14.23
N GLU A 24 4.33 13.56 -12.94
CA GLU A 24 4.54 12.47 -11.98
C GLU A 24 3.27 11.60 -11.92
N LEU A 25 3.40 10.33 -12.31
CA LEU A 25 2.32 9.36 -12.18
C LEU A 25 2.27 8.79 -10.76
N PHE A 26 3.42 8.44 -10.20
CA PHE A 26 3.52 8.10 -8.78
C PHE A 26 4.94 8.20 -8.22
N SER A 27 5.02 8.25 -6.89
CA SER A 27 6.24 7.98 -6.12
C SER A 27 6.07 6.75 -5.23
N TYR A 28 6.97 5.77 -5.37
CA TYR A 28 7.12 4.62 -4.49
C TYR A 28 8.15 4.93 -3.41
N VAL A 29 7.68 5.20 -2.19
CA VAL A 29 8.53 5.56 -1.04
C VAL A 29 8.82 4.31 -0.24
N TYR A 30 10.10 4.00 0.00
CA TYR A 30 10.55 2.83 0.76
C TYR A 30 11.40 3.20 1.98
N ARG A 31 11.72 4.48 2.16
CA ARG A 31 12.34 4.96 3.41
C ARG A 31 11.40 4.72 4.59
N PRO A 32 11.90 4.13 5.69
CA PRO A 32 11.10 4.00 6.89
C PRO A 32 10.73 5.38 7.46
N GLU A 33 9.51 5.48 7.98
CA GLU A 33 9.01 6.66 8.66
C GLU A 33 8.82 6.36 10.15
N ALA A 34 7.76 6.84 10.79
CA ALA A 34 7.58 6.66 12.23
C ALA A 34 7.23 5.21 12.63
N ASP A 35 7.85 4.72 13.71
CA ASP A 35 7.60 3.37 14.26
C ASP A 35 6.13 3.12 14.54
N TRP A 36 5.43 4.09 15.13
CA TRP A 36 4.00 3.99 15.41
C TRP A 36 3.13 3.85 14.16
N GLU A 37 3.64 4.20 12.98
CA GLU A 37 2.95 4.07 11.71
C GLU A 37 3.24 2.72 11.01
N ALA A 38 3.91 1.80 11.70
CA ALA A 38 4.42 0.53 11.18
C ALA A 38 5.19 0.75 9.86
N PRO A 39 6.48 1.18 9.92
CA PRO A 39 7.26 1.52 8.74
C PRO A 39 7.13 0.47 7.64
N LYS A 40 6.69 0.91 6.46
CA LYS A 40 6.47 0.06 5.27
C LYS A 40 6.45 0.93 4.01
N PRO A 41 6.84 0.38 2.84
CA PRO A 41 6.75 1.12 1.60
C PRO A 41 5.31 1.39 1.14
N TYR A 42 5.10 2.49 0.43
CA TYR A 42 3.81 2.91 -0.11
C TYR A 42 3.96 3.72 -1.40
N LEU A 43 2.86 3.85 -2.14
CA LEU A 43 2.76 4.71 -3.32
C LEU A 43 1.99 6.00 -2.97
N HIS A 44 2.68 7.14 -2.97
CA HIS A 44 2.07 8.46 -2.89
C HIS A 44 3.07 9.57 -3.32
N PRO A 45 2.64 10.57 -4.10
CA PRO A 45 1.32 10.69 -4.74
C PRO A 45 1.11 9.60 -5.79
N VAL A 46 -0.16 9.40 -6.19
CA VAL A 46 -0.53 8.68 -7.42
C VAL A 46 -1.46 9.61 -8.18
N ARG A 47 -1.26 9.78 -9.48
CA ARG A 47 -1.97 10.77 -10.31
C ARG A 47 -2.47 10.18 -11.62
N THR A 48 -3.52 10.78 -12.17
CA THR A 48 -3.93 10.57 -13.58
C THR A 48 -2.89 11.17 -14.54
N LEU A 49 -3.01 10.91 -15.86
CA LEU A 49 -2.13 11.55 -16.86
C LEU A 49 -2.26 13.09 -16.88
N SER A 50 -3.42 13.62 -16.48
CA SER A 50 -3.66 15.07 -16.33
C SER A 50 -3.11 15.65 -15.01
N GLY A 51 -2.53 14.82 -14.14
CA GLY A 51 -1.96 15.25 -12.86
C GLY A 51 -2.96 15.29 -11.69
N ALA A 52 -4.21 14.87 -11.89
CA ALA A 52 -5.20 14.81 -10.82
C ALA A 52 -4.81 13.75 -9.79
N LEU A 53 -4.81 14.11 -8.51
CA LEU A 53 -4.37 13.23 -7.42
C LEU A 53 -5.44 12.16 -7.11
N VAL A 54 -5.03 10.90 -7.05
CA VAL A 54 -5.91 9.75 -6.75
C VAL A 54 -5.61 9.08 -5.40
N THR A 55 -4.63 9.57 -4.65
CA THR A 55 -4.32 9.11 -3.29
C THR A 55 -4.28 10.26 -2.28
N ASP A 56 -4.62 9.96 -1.04
CA ASP A 56 -4.43 10.83 0.12
C ASP A 56 -3.33 10.24 1.04
N TYR A 57 -2.75 11.08 1.90
CA TYR A 57 -1.57 10.72 2.69
C TYR A 57 -1.66 11.28 4.10
N ARG A 58 -1.50 10.39 5.08
CA ARG A 58 -1.24 10.70 6.48
C ARG A 58 -2.23 11.72 7.07
N PRO A 59 -3.55 11.46 7.01
CA PRO A 59 -4.53 12.31 7.67
C PRO A 59 -4.21 12.40 9.18
N ASN A 60 -4.58 13.52 9.80
CA ASN A 60 -4.20 13.86 11.18
C ASN A 60 -4.64 12.81 12.22
N ASP A 61 -5.78 12.17 11.99
CA ASP A 61 -6.42 11.18 12.86
C ASP A 61 -5.97 9.73 12.57
N HIS A 62 -5.44 9.47 11.37
CA HIS A 62 -4.99 8.15 10.92
C HIS A 62 -3.68 8.24 10.14
N ARG A 63 -2.60 8.68 10.81
CA ARG A 63 -1.31 8.97 10.16
C ARG A 63 -0.67 7.77 9.45
N TRP A 64 -1.02 6.55 9.83
CA TRP A 64 -0.55 5.33 9.19
C TRP A 64 -1.27 4.99 7.86
N HIS A 65 -2.27 5.78 7.43
CA HIS A 65 -2.92 5.63 6.13
C HIS A 65 -2.15 6.40 5.05
N LYS A 66 -1.43 5.68 4.18
CA LYS A 66 -0.53 6.28 3.18
C LYS A 66 -0.82 5.72 1.79
N GLY A 67 -1.43 6.54 0.95
CA GLY A 67 -1.69 6.26 -0.46
C GLY A 67 -2.12 4.83 -0.76
N LEU A 68 -1.36 4.11 -1.61
CA LEU A 68 -1.56 2.69 -1.87
C LEU A 68 -0.44 1.86 -1.22
N GLN A 69 -0.80 0.90 -0.37
CA GLN A 69 0.17 0.09 0.38
C GLN A 69 -0.37 -1.32 0.66
N LEU A 70 0.50 -2.33 0.72
CA LEU A 70 0.19 -3.64 1.30
C LEU A 70 0.49 -3.59 2.81
N THR A 71 -0.44 -4.08 3.62
CA THR A 71 -0.36 -3.93 5.07
C THR A 71 -1.20 -5.00 5.79
N ALA A 72 -1.01 -5.21 7.10
CA ALA A 72 -1.79 -6.17 7.87
C ALA A 72 -2.14 -5.63 9.27
N SER A 73 -3.43 -5.49 9.57
CA SER A 73 -3.88 -4.99 10.88
C SER A 73 -3.71 -6.00 12.01
N HIS A 74 -3.86 -7.29 11.67
CA HIS A 74 -3.63 -8.41 12.56
C HIS A 74 -2.85 -9.48 11.78
N LEU A 75 -1.58 -9.63 12.10
CA LEU A 75 -0.71 -10.67 11.57
C LEU A 75 -0.19 -11.49 12.74
N SER A 76 -0.70 -12.71 12.95
CA SER A 76 -0.35 -13.56 14.10
C SER A 76 -0.34 -12.79 15.44
N GLY A 77 -1.31 -11.88 15.64
CA GLY A 77 -1.44 -11.04 16.84
C GLY A 77 -0.69 -9.71 16.83
N GLN A 78 0.13 -9.43 15.81
CA GLN A 78 0.88 -8.19 15.62
C GLN A 78 0.19 -7.24 14.65
N ASN A 79 0.59 -5.97 14.67
CA ASN A 79 0.03 -4.87 13.91
C ASN A 79 1.08 -4.30 12.95
N LEU A 80 1.01 -4.67 11.67
CA LEU A 80 1.81 -4.08 10.59
C LEU A 80 1.04 -2.95 9.87
N TRP A 81 -0.15 -2.62 10.34
CA TRP A 81 -0.94 -1.47 9.90
C TRP A 81 -0.44 -0.17 10.50
N GLY A 82 -0.01 -0.21 11.75
CA GLY A 82 0.34 0.96 12.54
C GLY A 82 -0.87 1.45 13.34
N GLY A 83 -0.62 2.40 14.23
CA GLY A 83 -1.66 2.97 15.08
C GLY A 83 -2.23 1.99 16.10
N ASN A 84 -3.45 2.27 16.51
CA ASN A 84 -4.13 1.48 17.52
C ASN A 84 -4.48 0.08 17.02
N THR A 85 -4.32 -0.91 17.89
CA THR A 85 -4.76 -2.28 17.65
C THR A 85 -6.17 -2.47 18.20
N TYR A 86 -7.05 -3.10 17.41
CA TYR A 86 -8.37 -3.49 17.90
C TYR A 86 -8.25 -4.73 18.80
N VAL A 87 -8.82 -4.64 20.00
CA VAL A 87 -8.95 -5.71 20.98
C VAL A 87 -10.44 -5.98 21.20
N HIS A 88 -10.85 -7.24 21.02
CA HIS A 88 -12.25 -7.63 21.17
C HIS A 88 -12.75 -7.32 22.60
N GLY A 89 -13.96 -6.73 22.71
CA GLY A 89 -14.53 -6.31 23.98
C GLY A 89 -13.96 -5.00 24.56
N GLU A 90 -12.82 -4.52 24.07
CA GLU A 90 -12.13 -3.33 24.59
C GLU A 90 -12.02 -2.17 23.59
N GLY A 91 -12.18 -2.45 22.30
CA GLY A 91 -12.05 -1.46 21.24
C GLY A 91 -10.60 -1.21 20.83
N TYR A 92 -10.32 -0.01 20.31
CA TYR A 92 -9.00 0.37 19.84
C TYR A 92 -8.10 0.80 21.01
N ARG A 93 -6.95 0.14 21.14
CA ARG A 93 -5.96 0.41 22.18
C ARG A 93 -4.62 0.81 21.56
N ALA A 94 -3.94 1.73 22.22
CA ALA A 94 -2.56 2.07 21.89
C ALA A 94 -1.64 0.98 22.46
N LEU A 95 -1.22 0.04 21.62
CA LEU A 95 -0.36 -1.10 21.97
C LEU A 95 0.94 -1.03 21.14
N PRO A 96 1.86 -0.09 21.44
CA PRO A 96 3.13 0.07 20.71
C PRO A 96 3.93 -1.23 20.64
N GLU A 97 3.86 -2.06 21.66
CA GLU A 97 4.52 -3.37 21.75
C GLU A 97 3.96 -4.43 20.77
N ARG A 98 2.96 -4.07 19.95
CA ARG A 98 2.44 -4.89 18.86
C ARG A 98 2.76 -4.33 17.48
N VAL A 99 3.32 -3.13 17.39
CA VAL A 99 3.55 -2.47 16.10
C VAL A 99 4.85 -2.98 15.48
N GLY A 100 4.71 -3.67 14.35
CA GLY A 100 5.81 -4.21 13.56
C GLY A 100 6.15 -3.35 12.35
N SER A 101 6.84 -3.94 11.37
CA SER A 101 7.29 -3.23 10.16
C SER A 101 7.42 -4.14 8.93
N MET A 102 7.47 -3.54 7.75
CA MET A 102 7.91 -4.16 6.50
C MET A 102 9.12 -3.38 5.97
N ALA A 103 10.30 -3.98 5.99
CA ALA A 103 11.56 -3.29 5.71
C ALA A 103 12.10 -3.63 4.32
N HIS A 104 12.50 -2.58 3.58
CA HIS A 104 13.25 -2.70 2.33
C HIS A 104 14.54 -3.50 2.54
N VAL A 105 14.80 -4.48 1.66
CA VAL A 105 16.06 -5.22 1.63
C VAL A 105 16.89 -4.83 0.41
N ALA A 106 16.30 -4.98 -0.78
CA ALA A 106 16.98 -4.68 -2.04
C ALA A 106 15.97 -4.53 -3.17
N PHE A 107 16.36 -3.80 -4.22
CA PHE A 107 15.67 -3.85 -5.50
C PHE A 107 16.23 -4.98 -6.37
N GLY A 108 15.37 -5.63 -7.15
CA GLY A 108 15.77 -6.54 -8.23
C GLY A 108 15.90 -5.81 -9.56
N GLU A 109 14.83 -5.15 -9.97
CA GLU A 109 14.67 -4.43 -11.24
C GLU A 109 14.08 -3.05 -10.94
N VAL A 110 14.71 -1.99 -11.47
CA VAL A 110 14.17 -0.63 -11.44
C VAL A 110 14.48 0.00 -12.79
N GLY A 111 13.46 0.17 -13.62
CA GLY A 111 13.71 0.60 -15.00
C GLY A 111 12.46 0.92 -15.80
N VAL A 112 12.70 1.42 -17.01
CA VAL A 112 11.67 1.64 -18.02
C VAL A 112 12.07 0.97 -19.33
N GLU A 113 11.26 0.02 -19.78
CA GLU A 113 11.46 -0.70 -21.03
C GLU A 113 10.12 -0.87 -21.76
N GLY A 114 10.11 -0.75 -23.09
CA GLY A 114 8.90 -1.00 -23.89
C GLY A 114 7.67 -0.14 -23.54
N GLY A 115 7.87 1.04 -22.96
CA GLY A 115 6.76 1.89 -22.50
C GLY A 115 6.15 1.46 -21.16
N ARG A 116 6.80 0.55 -20.43
CA ARG A 116 6.43 0.11 -19.09
C ARG A 116 7.53 0.47 -18.10
N ALA A 117 7.13 1.02 -16.96
CA ALA A 117 8.01 1.22 -15.80
C ALA A 117 7.84 0.06 -14.84
N VAL A 118 8.94 -0.48 -14.34
CA VAL A 118 8.96 -1.66 -13.47
C VAL A 118 9.81 -1.37 -12.24
N ILE A 119 9.29 -1.77 -11.08
CA ILE A 119 9.99 -1.79 -9.80
C ILE A 119 9.77 -3.16 -9.18
N THR A 120 10.82 -3.94 -8.98
CA THR A 120 10.79 -5.16 -8.16
C THR A 120 11.62 -4.97 -6.91
N GLU A 121 11.06 -5.37 -5.77
CA GLU A 121 11.62 -5.14 -4.45
C GLU A 121 11.52 -6.40 -3.59
N LYS A 122 12.58 -6.66 -2.83
CA LYS A 122 12.60 -7.63 -1.74
C LYS A 122 12.36 -6.92 -0.41
N LEU A 123 11.43 -7.44 0.36
CA LEU A 123 11.00 -6.91 1.65
C LEU A 123 11.06 -8.00 2.72
N THR A 124 11.22 -7.58 3.97
CA THR A 124 11.14 -8.46 5.14
C THR A 124 10.10 -7.94 6.11
N TRP A 125 9.31 -8.84 6.68
CA TRP A 125 8.21 -8.52 7.57
C TRP A 125 8.58 -8.91 8.99
N HIS A 126 8.40 -7.99 9.92
CA HIS A 126 8.81 -8.13 11.31
C HIS A 126 7.66 -7.82 12.25
N PRO A 127 7.47 -8.61 13.32
CA PRO A 127 6.67 -8.19 14.46
C PRO A 127 7.41 -7.07 15.21
N HIS A 128 6.81 -6.54 16.27
CA HIS A 128 7.46 -5.57 17.15
C HIS A 128 8.83 -6.06 17.67
N GLY A 129 8.97 -7.36 17.97
CA GLY A 129 10.22 -7.96 18.45
C GLY A 129 11.37 -7.98 17.44
N GLY A 130 11.10 -7.67 16.16
CA GLY A 130 12.11 -7.60 15.11
C GLY A 130 12.47 -8.95 14.46
N GLU A 131 11.90 -10.07 14.90
CA GLU A 131 12.17 -11.38 14.30
C GLU A 131 11.73 -11.42 12.83
N LEU A 132 12.45 -12.17 11.98
CA LEU A 132 12.02 -12.36 10.60
C LEU A 132 10.80 -13.28 10.55
N TRP A 133 9.64 -12.75 10.19
CA TRP A 133 8.40 -13.53 10.06
C TRP A 133 8.07 -13.89 8.62
N ALA A 134 8.31 -12.99 7.67
CA ALA A 134 8.08 -13.26 6.27
C ALA A 134 9.09 -12.52 5.39
N GLU A 135 9.30 -13.08 4.20
CA GLU A 135 9.92 -12.37 3.09
C GLU A 135 8.87 -12.09 2.04
N GLU A 136 8.96 -10.95 1.37
CA GLU A 136 8.08 -10.58 0.28
C GLU A 136 8.90 -10.23 -0.97
N GLU A 137 8.50 -10.77 -2.11
CA GLU A 137 8.90 -10.27 -3.42
C GLU A 137 7.73 -9.48 -4.01
N ARG A 138 7.95 -8.19 -4.22
CA ARG A 138 6.95 -7.24 -4.72
C ARG A 138 7.33 -6.76 -6.10
N ARG A 139 6.34 -6.66 -7.00
CA ARG A 139 6.47 -6.06 -8.33
C ARG A 139 5.39 -5.01 -8.53
N ILE A 140 5.81 -3.81 -8.90
CA ILE A 140 4.95 -2.68 -9.24
C ILE A 140 5.24 -2.29 -10.68
N GLU A 141 4.20 -2.19 -11.49
CA GLU A 141 4.32 -1.84 -12.91
C GLU A 141 3.40 -0.68 -13.27
N ALA A 142 3.92 0.27 -14.05
CA ALA A 142 3.16 1.32 -14.70
C ALA A 142 3.23 1.09 -16.21
N GLY A 143 2.09 1.09 -16.90
CA GLY A 143 2.05 0.88 -18.34
C GLY A 143 0.75 1.34 -18.97
N ASP A 144 0.59 1.01 -20.24
CA ASP A 144 -0.64 1.22 -21.02
C ASP A 144 -1.16 2.67 -20.92
N ALA A 145 -0.24 3.64 -20.93
CA ALA A 145 -0.58 5.06 -20.90
C ALA A 145 -1.28 5.47 -22.21
N ASP A 146 -2.50 5.97 -22.07
CA ASP A 146 -3.36 6.40 -23.17
C ASP A 146 -3.72 7.89 -22.99
N PRO A 147 -3.06 8.80 -23.73
CA PRO A 147 -3.34 10.22 -23.68
C PRO A 147 -4.76 10.61 -24.13
N ASP A 148 -5.41 9.82 -24.99
CA ASP A 148 -6.74 10.14 -25.52
C ASP A 148 -7.82 9.94 -24.45
N THR A 149 -7.68 8.88 -23.64
CA THR A 149 -8.55 8.63 -22.47
C THR A 149 -8.04 9.27 -21.18
N GLY A 150 -6.79 9.74 -21.15
CA GLY A 150 -6.14 10.29 -19.96
C GLY A 150 -5.82 9.24 -18.88
N SER A 151 -5.72 7.97 -19.27
CA SER A 151 -5.61 6.81 -18.38
C SER A 151 -4.25 6.11 -18.47
N TRP A 152 -3.94 5.31 -17.46
CA TRP A 152 -2.78 4.41 -17.42
C TRP A 152 -3.06 3.29 -16.40
N THR A 153 -2.30 2.20 -16.49
CA THR A 153 -2.48 1.02 -15.64
C THR A 153 -1.38 0.91 -14.59
N LEU A 154 -1.78 0.72 -13.34
CA LEU A 154 -0.91 0.30 -12.24
C LEU A 154 -1.18 -1.17 -11.91
N THR A 155 -0.16 -2.02 -12.02
CA THR A 155 -0.24 -3.42 -11.60
C THR A 155 0.59 -3.63 -10.35
N TRP A 156 0.01 -4.33 -9.37
CA TRP A 156 0.69 -4.74 -8.15
C TRP A 156 0.67 -6.27 -8.02
N THR A 157 1.85 -6.85 -7.86
CA THR A 157 2.02 -8.28 -7.58
C THR A 157 2.88 -8.43 -6.33
N SER A 158 2.49 -9.33 -5.43
CA SER A 158 3.25 -9.61 -4.20
C SER A 158 3.20 -11.11 -3.90
N ALA A 159 4.36 -11.68 -3.61
CA ALA A 159 4.52 -13.06 -3.15
C ALA A 159 5.14 -13.04 -1.76
N VAL A 160 4.40 -13.53 -0.76
CA VAL A 160 4.82 -13.53 0.65
C VAL A 160 5.16 -14.96 1.08
N THR A 161 6.40 -15.16 1.51
CA THR A 161 6.93 -16.44 2.00
C THR A 161 7.00 -16.40 3.53
N ASN A 162 6.24 -17.28 4.20
CA ASN A 162 6.32 -17.44 5.65
C ASN A 162 7.69 -18.05 6.04
N ARG A 163 8.39 -17.43 7.00
CA ARG A 163 9.67 -17.89 7.54
C ARG A 163 9.56 -18.52 8.92
N ARG A 164 8.34 -18.61 9.47
CA ARG A 164 8.04 -19.20 10.78
C ARG A 164 7.76 -20.70 10.64
N ALA A 165 8.00 -21.45 11.71
CA ALA A 165 7.64 -22.87 11.79
C ALA A 165 6.12 -23.11 11.92
N GLU A 166 5.36 -22.07 12.23
CA GLU A 166 3.91 -22.10 12.38
C GLU A 166 3.23 -21.14 11.38
N PRO A 167 1.92 -21.30 11.09
CA PRO A 167 1.23 -20.47 10.12
C PRO A 167 1.32 -18.97 10.43
N LEU A 168 1.50 -18.17 9.38
CA LEU A 168 1.32 -16.73 9.44
C LEU A 168 -0.18 -16.42 9.29
N ARG A 169 -0.83 -15.92 10.34
CA ARG A 169 -2.29 -15.76 10.39
C ARG A 169 -2.69 -14.32 10.09
N PHE A 170 -3.26 -14.09 8.92
CA PHE A 170 -3.88 -12.81 8.60
C PHE A 170 -5.26 -12.71 9.24
N GLY A 171 -5.58 -11.52 9.73
CA GLY A 171 -6.90 -11.18 10.23
C GLY A 171 -7.18 -9.68 10.07
N SER A 172 -8.35 -9.29 10.53
CA SER A 172 -8.80 -7.91 10.62
C SER A 172 -9.61 -7.71 11.90
N PRO A 173 -9.98 -6.48 12.28
CA PRO A 173 -10.95 -6.30 13.35
C PRO A 173 -12.26 -7.08 13.13
N THR A 174 -12.72 -7.27 11.88
CA THR A 174 -13.87 -8.13 11.58
C THR A 174 -13.65 -9.57 12.03
N THR A 175 -12.50 -10.17 11.74
CA THR A 175 -12.19 -11.54 12.20
C THR A 175 -11.99 -11.63 13.71
N HIS A 176 -11.91 -10.49 14.40
CA HIS A 176 -11.82 -10.38 15.85
C HIS A 176 -13.11 -9.82 16.47
N GLY A 177 -14.24 -9.89 15.75
CA GLY A 177 -15.57 -9.58 16.30
C GLY A 177 -15.98 -8.11 16.23
N ARG A 178 -15.35 -7.28 15.37
CA ARG A 178 -15.84 -5.94 15.01
C ARG A 178 -16.52 -5.96 13.63
N PRO A 179 -17.86 -6.04 13.54
CA PRO A 179 -18.55 -6.03 12.26
C PRO A 179 -18.16 -4.83 11.38
N ALA A 180 -18.12 -5.05 10.06
CA ALA A 180 -17.83 -4.03 9.05
C ALA A 180 -16.47 -3.30 9.19
N ALA A 181 -15.45 -3.97 9.73
CA ALA A 181 -14.11 -3.44 9.93
C ALA A 181 -13.04 -4.35 9.31
N GLY A 182 -13.29 -4.81 8.08
CA GLY A 182 -12.54 -5.86 7.40
C GLY A 182 -11.27 -5.37 6.70
N TYR A 183 -10.51 -4.46 7.31
CA TYR A 183 -9.32 -3.90 6.66
C TYR A 183 -8.07 -4.75 6.95
N THR A 184 -7.42 -5.21 5.88
CA THR A 184 -6.08 -5.82 5.84
C THR A 184 -5.75 -6.06 4.36
N GLY A 185 -4.48 -6.25 4.00
CA GLY A 185 -4.07 -6.50 2.62
C GLY A 185 -3.74 -5.22 1.85
N LEU A 186 -3.99 -5.24 0.53
CA LEU A 186 -3.73 -4.11 -0.36
C LEU A 186 -4.76 -3.01 -0.06
N PHE A 187 -4.28 -1.90 0.48
CA PHE A 187 -5.08 -0.79 0.98
C PHE A 187 -4.86 0.47 0.16
N TRP A 188 -5.96 1.09 -0.26
CA TRP A 188 -5.97 2.39 -0.93
C TRP A 188 -6.63 3.45 -0.05
N ARG A 189 -5.88 4.51 0.25
CA ARG A 189 -6.38 5.75 0.84
C ARG A 189 -6.67 6.75 -0.28
N GLY A 190 -7.95 6.87 -0.65
CA GLY A 190 -8.42 7.82 -1.64
C GLY A 190 -8.67 9.23 -1.07
N PRO A 191 -8.64 10.29 -1.92
CA PRO A 191 -9.04 11.64 -1.53
C PRO A 191 -10.51 11.72 -1.10
N ARG A 192 -10.85 12.65 -0.19
CA ARG A 192 -12.24 12.89 0.25
C ARG A 192 -13.22 13.16 -0.90
N ALA A 193 -12.73 13.72 -2.01
CA ALA A 193 -13.52 13.98 -3.21
C ALA A 193 -14.12 12.72 -3.86
N PHE A 194 -13.59 11.53 -3.54
CA PHE A 194 -14.10 10.24 -4.04
C PHE A 194 -15.28 9.69 -3.22
N ARG A 195 -15.72 10.39 -2.16
CA ARG A 195 -16.86 9.96 -1.35
C ARG A 195 -18.12 9.83 -2.21
N GLY A 196 -18.79 8.67 -2.13
CA GLY A 196 -19.96 8.38 -2.96
C GLY A 196 -19.60 7.96 -4.40
N GLY A 197 -18.32 7.79 -4.72
CA GLY A 197 -17.86 7.24 -5.98
C GLY A 197 -18.32 5.80 -6.19
N ARG A 198 -18.40 5.40 -7.46
CA ARG A 198 -18.76 4.04 -7.85
C ARG A 198 -17.49 3.18 -7.96
N VAL A 199 -17.52 2.00 -7.35
CA VAL A 199 -16.49 0.98 -7.51
C VAL A 199 -16.97 -0.02 -8.55
N PHE A 200 -16.10 -0.35 -9.49
CA PHE A 200 -16.35 -1.37 -10.52
C PHE A 200 -15.35 -2.50 -10.32
N THR A 201 -15.85 -3.73 -10.32
CA THR A 201 -15.07 -4.96 -10.26
C THR A 201 -15.22 -5.73 -11.57
N ALA A 202 -14.28 -6.62 -11.88
CA ALA A 202 -14.35 -7.44 -13.09
C ALA A 202 -15.58 -8.36 -13.10
N GLU A 203 -16.03 -8.80 -11.93
CA GLU A 203 -17.28 -9.52 -11.74
C GLU A 203 -18.42 -8.56 -11.37
N PRO A 204 -19.64 -8.75 -11.91
CA PRO A 204 -20.81 -8.00 -11.45
C PRO A 204 -21.07 -8.33 -9.97
N ALA A 205 -21.07 -7.31 -9.12
CA ALA A 205 -21.07 -7.47 -7.67
C ALA A 205 -22.26 -8.28 -7.14
N GLU A 206 -22.05 -9.55 -6.77
CA GLU A 206 -22.89 -10.22 -5.78
C GLU A 206 -22.41 -9.76 -4.40
N SER A 207 -23.15 -8.82 -3.81
CA SER A 207 -22.79 -8.03 -2.64
C SER A 207 -21.61 -7.08 -2.90
N ALA A 208 -21.88 -5.78 -2.81
CA ALA A 208 -20.80 -4.82 -2.66
C ALA A 208 -20.01 -5.21 -1.40
N GLU A 209 -18.78 -5.72 -1.57
CA GLU A 209 -17.76 -5.40 -0.59
C GLU A 209 -17.70 -3.87 -0.58
N SER A 210 -18.42 -3.27 0.36
CA SER A 210 -18.38 -1.84 0.56
C SER A 210 -16.91 -1.48 0.69
N ALA A 211 -16.42 -0.54 -0.13
CA ALA A 211 -15.25 0.22 0.24
C ALA A 211 -15.51 0.71 1.67
N THR A 212 -14.89 0.06 2.65
CA THR A 212 -15.11 0.39 4.05
C THR A 212 -14.36 1.69 4.26
N SER A 213 -15.08 2.81 4.08
CA SER A 213 -14.51 4.11 4.37
C SER A 213 -14.35 4.20 5.89
N SER A 214 -13.12 4.07 6.37
CA SER A 214 -12.73 4.68 7.65
C SER A 214 -12.58 6.19 7.42
N ALA A 215 -13.72 6.84 7.19
CA ALA A 215 -13.83 8.28 7.30
C ALA A 215 -14.28 8.56 8.73
N SER A 216 -13.32 8.97 9.57
CA SER A 216 -13.64 9.75 10.77
C SER A 216 -13.58 11.23 10.38
#